data_AF-A0A817Y9F8-F1
#
_entry.id   AF-A0A817Y9F8-F1
#
_cell.length_a   1.000
_cell.length_b   1.000
_cell.length_c   1.000
_cell.angle_alpha   90.00
_cell.angle_beta   90.00
_cell.angle_gamma   90.00
#
_symmetry.space_group_name_H-M   'P 1'
#
loop_
_entity.id
_entity.type
_entity.pdbx_description
1 polymer ?
#
loop_
_entity_poly.entity_id
_entity_poly.type
_entity_poly.pdbx_seq_one_letter_code
_entity_poly.pdbx_strand_id
1 'polypeptide(L)' 'MNKWRQNSLFDGKEKVALDLMKLLIQNGGAISEELDKQLKQYFAQAEYLELILTGSFYVMAPTVLKTLRIQTES' A
#
# COMPACT_ATOMS: atom_id res chain seq x y z
N MET A 1 8.67 13.76 -1.58
CA MET A 1 9.27 13.70 -0.22
C MET A 1 8.15 13.40 0.77
N ASN A 2 8.16 12.23 1.43
CA ASN A 2 7.01 11.67 2.16
C ASN A 2 6.79 12.36 3.52
N LYS A 3 6.14 13.53 3.52
CA LYS A 3 5.88 14.34 4.72
C LYS A 3 5.08 13.60 5.81
N TRP A 4 4.29 12.60 5.43
CA TRP A 4 3.45 11.82 6.35
C TRP A 4 4.24 11.00 7.37
N ARG A 5 5.46 10.54 7.04
CA ARG A 5 6.22 9.63 7.90
C ARG A 5 6.65 10.27 9.23
N GLN A 6 6.92 11.57 9.19
CA GLN A 6 7.32 12.38 10.36
C GLN A 6 6.15 13.17 10.94
N ASN A 7 4.98 13.14 10.28
CA ASN A 7 3.82 13.89 10.74
C ASN A 7 3.16 13.16 11.93
N SER A 8 2.77 13.93 12.94
CA SER A 8 2.04 13.44 14.12
C SER A 8 0.57 13.15 13.84
N LEU A 9 0.03 13.62 12.70
CA LEU A 9 -1.34 13.33 12.26
C LEU A 9 -1.57 11.86 11.89
N PHE A 10 -0.49 11.10 11.64
CA PHE A 10 -0.59 9.68 11.33
C PHE A 10 -0.07 8.84 12.49
N ASP A 11 -0.88 7.89 12.92
CA ASP A 11 -0.49 6.94 13.95
C ASP A 11 0.40 5.81 13.41
N GLY A 12 0.77 4.86 14.28
CA GLY A 12 1.61 3.72 13.88
C GLY A 12 0.94 2.81 12.85
N LYS A 13 -0.36 2.54 13.00
CA LYS A 13 -1.13 1.67 12.11
C LYS A 13 -1.23 2.28 10.71
N GLU A 14 -1.54 3.57 10.62
CA GLU A 14 -1.64 4.31 9.37
C GLU A 14 -0.29 4.42 8.66
N LYS A 15 0.79 4.67 9.41
CA LYS A 15 2.15 4.73 8.83
C LYS A 15 2.58 3.40 8.22
N VAL A 16 2.32 2.28 8.89
CA VAL A 16 2.65 0.95 8.35
C VAL A 16 1.80 0.63 7.12
N ALA A 17 0.51 1.00 7.10
CA ALA A 17 -0.34 0.85 5.91
C ALA A 17 0.17 1.68 4.72
N LEU A 18 0.63 2.91 4.96
CA LEU A 18 1.23 3.76 3.92
C LEU A 18 2.59 3.22 3.43
N ASP A 19 3.41 2.66 4.32
CA ASP A 19 4.65 1.98 3.95
C ASP A 19 4.38 0.73 3.09
N LEU A 20 3.31 -0.02 3.38
CA LEU A 20 2.84 -1.12 2.54
C LEU A 20 2.50 -0.66 1.12
N MET A 21 1.64 0.35 0.98
CA MET A 21 1.25 0.86 -0.34
C MET A 21 2.45 1.32 -1.16
N LYS A 22 3.41 1.99 -0.50
CA LYS A 22 4.65 2.41 -1.15
C LYS A 22 5.48 1.22 -1.63
N LEU A 23 5.68 0.21 -0.79
CA LEU A 23 6.49 -0.96 -1.13
C LEU A 23 5.84 -1.81 -2.23
N LEU A 24 4.52 -2.01 -2.18
CA LEU A 24 3.78 -2.70 -3.23
C LEU A 24 3.97 -2.03 -4.59
N ILE A 25 3.90 -0.70 -4.66
CA ILE A 25 4.13 0.05 -5.91
C ILE A 25 5.60 -0.07 -6.36
N GLN A 26 6.55 0.09 -5.45
CA GLN A 26 7.99 0.08 -5.78
C GLN A 26 8.50 -1.29 -6.21
N ASN A 27 7.94 -2.36 -5.64
CA ASN A 27 8.42 -3.72 -5.82
C ASN A 27 7.46 -4.60 -6.64
N GLY A 28 6.51 -4.01 -7.39
CA GLY A 28 5.60 -4.76 -8.25
C GLY A 28 4.72 -5.77 -7.50
N GLY A 29 4.28 -5.42 -6.29
CA GLY A 29 3.41 -6.24 -5.45
C GLY A 29 4.13 -7.10 -4.40
N ALA A 30 5.46 -7.07 -4.34
CA ALA A 30 6.20 -7.80 -3.31
C ALA A 30 6.34 -6.99 -2.00
N ILE A 31 6.14 -7.66 -0.86
CA ILE A 31 6.35 -7.10 0.49
C ILE A 31 7.57 -7.74 1.15
N SER A 32 8.24 -7.01 2.04
CA SER A 32 9.33 -7.56 2.86
C SER A 32 8.78 -8.30 4.09
N GLU A 33 9.54 -9.27 4.60
CA GLU A 33 9.18 -10.00 5.84
C GLU A 33 9.03 -9.08 7.05
N GLU A 34 9.87 -8.04 7.15
CA GLU A 34 9.80 -7.06 8.24
C GLU A 34 8.48 -6.28 8.20
N LEU A 35 8.05 -5.84 7.01
CA LEU A 35 6.78 -5.14 6.87
C LEU A 35 5.60 -6.09 7.12
N ASP A 36 5.66 -7.34 6.65
CA ASP A 36 4.64 -8.35 6.91
C ASP A 36 4.43 -8.57 8.42
N LYS A 37 5.54 -8.67 9.16
CA LYS A 37 5.50 -8.80 10.62
C LYS A 37 4.89 -7.57 11.29
N GLN A 38 5.25 -6.36 10.86
CA GLN A 38 4.68 -5.12 11.41
C GLN A 38 3.18 -5.00 11.13
N LEU A 39 2.72 -5.36 9.93
CA LEU A 39 1.30 -5.35 9.59
C LEU A 39 0.51 -6.29 10.50
N LYS A 40 1.02 -7.50 10.75
CA LYS A 40 0.38 -8.48 11.64
C LYS A 40 0.34 -8.05 13.12
N GLN A 41 1.10 -7.03 13.52
CA GLN A 41 1.01 -6.43 14.85
C GLN A 41 -0.17 -5.45 14.98
N TYR A 42 -0.59 -4.81 13.89
CA TYR A 42 -1.60 -3.76 13.90
C TYR A 42 -2.97 -4.18 13.35
N PHE A 43 -3.02 -5.25 12.55
CA PHE A 43 -4.21 -5.68 11.84
C PHE A 43 -4.59 -7.10 12.22
N ALA A 44 -5.89 -7.32 12.44
CA ALA A 44 -6.42 -8.67 12.55
C ALA A 44 -6.28 -9.41 11.21
N GLN A 45 -6.32 -10.74 11.22
CA GLN A 45 -6.09 -11.55 10.02
C GLN A 45 -6.99 -11.15 8.83
N ALA A 46 -8.27 -10.87 9.08
CA ALA A 46 -9.20 -10.44 8.04
C ALA A 46 -8.85 -9.06 7.47
N GLU A 47 -8.56 -8.08 8.35
CA GLU A 47 -8.15 -6.73 7.94
C GLU A 47 -6.83 -6.75 7.17
N TYR A 48 -5.88 -7.58 7.59
CA TYR A 48 -4.60 -7.79 6.90
C TYR A 48 -4.82 -8.31 5.48
N LEU A 49 -5.67 -9.33 5.30
CA LEU A 49 -5.97 -9.88 3.99
C LEU A 49 -6.66 -8.84 3.08
N GLU A 50 -7.64 -8.12 3.62
CA GLU A 50 -8.33 -7.04 2.90
C GLU A 50 -7.35 -5.95 2.46
N LEU A 51 -6.43 -5.56 3.35
CA LEU A 51 -5.42 -4.55 3.07
C LEU A 51 -4.45 -4.97 1.96
N ILE A 52 -3.97 -6.22 1.99
CA ILE A 52 -3.08 -6.77 0.95
C ILE A 52 -3.79 -6.86 -0.40
N LEU A 53 -5.04 -7.35 -0.41
CA LEU A 53 -5.87 -7.44 -1.62
C LEU A 53 -6.13 -6.06 -2.24
N THR A 54 -6.54 -5.11 -1.40
CA THR A 54 -6.79 -3.72 -1.80
C THR A 54 -5.52 -3.09 -2.37
N GLY A 55 -4.39 -3.21 -1.66
CA GLY A 55 -3.12 -2.68 -2.11
C GLY A 55 -2.67 -3.27 -3.44
N SER A 56 -2.80 -4.60 -3.60
CA SER A 56 -2.44 -5.30 -4.84
C SER A 56 -3.30 -4.88 -6.02
N PHE A 57 -4.60 -4.68 -5.81
CA PHE A 57 -5.51 -4.16 -6.84
C PHE A 57 -5.06 -2.77 -7.34
N TYR A 58 -4.65 -1.88 -6.42
CA TYR A 58 -4.17 -0.55 -6.78
C TYR A 58 -2.76 -0.55 -7.41
N VAL A 59 -1.99 -1.63 -7.33
CA VAL A 59 -0.78 -1.81 -8.16
C VAL A 59 -1.16 -2.21 -9.59
N MET A 60 -2.19 -3.05 -9.74
CA MET A 60 -2.66 -3.51 -11.05
C MET A 60 -3.36 -2.40 -11.84
N ALA A 61 -4.25 -1.63 -11.20
CA ALA A 61 -5.12 -0.69 -11.89
C ALA A 61 -4.35 0.35 -12.75
N PRO A 62 -3.29 1.03 -12.26
CA PRO A 62 -2.50 1.95 -13.09
C PRO A 62 -1.86 1.26 -14.31
N THR A 63 -1.44 0.00 -14.16
CA THR A 63 -0.85 -0.79 -15.25
C THR A 63 -1.88 -1.06 -16.35
N VAL A 64 -3.10 -1.39 -15.97
CA VAL A 64 -4.22 -1.60 -16.92
C VAL A 64 -4.57 -0.29 -17.62
N LEU A 65 -4.76 0.80 -16.87
CA LEU A 65 -5.08 2.12 -17.44
C LEU A 65 -4.02 2.56 -18.45
N LYS A 66 -2.74 2.39 -18.10
CA LYS A 66 -1.62 2.70 -18.98
C LYS A 66 -1.61 1.84 -20.24
N THR A 67 -1.86 0.54 -20.11
CA THR A 67 -1.89 -0.42 -21.23
C THR A 67 -3.01 -0.09 -22.21
N LEU A 68 -4.19 0.24 -21.68
CA LEU A 68 -5.37 0.60 -22.47
C LEU A 68 -5.36 2.05 -22.97
N ARG A 69 -4.35 2.84 -22.62
CA ARG A 69 -4.22 4.27 -22.95
C ARG A 69 -5.47 5.07 -22.56
N ILE A 70 -6.09 4.70 -21.44
CA ILE A 70 -7.25 5.41 -20.89
C ILE A 70 -6.74 6.76 -20.38
N GLN A 71 -7.32 7.84 -20.90
CA GLN A 71 -7.05 9.18 -20.39
C GLN A 71 -7.76 9.37 -19.06
N THR A 72 -7.03 9.81 -18.04
CA THR A 72 -7.62 10.23 -16.77
C THR A 72 -8.26 11.61 -16.94
N GLU A 73 -9.41 11.83 -16.32
CA GLU A 73 -10.08 13.14 -16.28
C GLU A 73 -9.13 14.17 -15.64
N SER A 74 -9.08 15.36 -16.23
CA SER A 74 -8.18 16.47 -15.85
C SER A 74 -8.81 17.38 -14.83
#